data_AF-A0A9X1SGU4-F1
#
_entry.id   AF-A0A9X1SGU4-F1
#
_cell.length_a   1.000
_cell.length_b   1.000
_cell.length_c   1.000
_cell.angle_alpha   90.00
_cell.angle_beta   90.00
_cell.angle_gamma   90.00
#
_symmetry.space_group_name_H-M   'P 1'
#
loop_
_entity.id
_entity.type
_entity.pdbx_description
1 polymer ?
#
loop_
_entity_poly.entity_id
_entity_poly.type
_entity_poly.pdbx_seq_one_letter_code
_entity_poly.pdbx_strand_id
1 'polypeptide(L)'
;MHIPPRYQAFVDSDQEPMERLRKGRGRLAAYRSSNPEVRKSVRLTTRSELNKVRRAARSLKITMFCDETLDDLRVLAYNTYAELAWNNGGRRVPDFAMMRPENLDRVTVNYIRHNRTKYEHTLIVNGLNTNDLRRSYNIELKIKCLAEIARVFPELAAECERQRLAVSRSLQEAVDRIAANEEAGLGLPKAA
;
A
#
# COMPACT_ATOMS: atom_id res chain seq x y z
N MET A 1 -41.21 -23.73 -15.14
CA MET A 1 -40.36 -24.92 -14.89
C MET A 1 -40.38 -25.21 -13.41
N HIS A 2 -40.86 -26.39 -13.00
CA HIS A 2 -40.98 -26.76 -11.59
C HIS A 2 -39.74 -27.58 -11.18
N ILE A 3 -38.88 -27.01 -10.34
CA ILE A 3 -37.65 -27.67 -9.89
C ILE A 3 -38.02 -28.64 -8.75
N PRO A 4 -37.67 -29.94 -8.83
CA PRO A 4 -38.04 -30.91 -7.80
C PRO A 4 -37.47 -30.59 -6.41
N PRO A 5 -38.18 -30.88 -5.30
CA PRO A 5 -37.80 -30.49 -3.93
C PRO A 5 -36.41 -30.95 -3.49
N ARG A 6 -35.96 -32.11 -3.98
CA ARG A 6 -34.62 -32.64 -3.68
C ARG A 6 -33.47 -31.81 -4.27
N TYR A 7 -33.75 -30.96 -5.25
CA TYR A 7 -32.79 -30.05 -5.86
C TYR A 7 -32.90 -28.61 -5.35
N GLN A 8 -33.96 -28.27 -4.60
CA GLN A 8 -34.08 -26.95 -3.95
C GLN A 8 -33.00 -26.71 -2.89
N ALA A 9 -32.62 -27.75 -2.13
CA ALA A 9 -31.56 -27.66 -1.13
C ALA A 9 -30.18 -27.26 -1.72
N PHE A 10 -29.91 -27.60 -2.98
CA PHE A 10 -28.66 -27.22 -3.64
C PHE A 10 -28.68 -25.76 -4.11
N VAL A 11 -29.82 -25.28 -4.60
CA VAL A 11 -30.00 -23.89 -5.07
C VAL A 11 -30.01 -22.88 -3.91
N ASP A 12 -30.58 -23.26 -2.77
CA ASP A 12 -30.61 -22.40 -1.57
C ASP A 12 -29.27 -22.41 -0.81
N SER A 13 -28.48 -23.49 -0.89
CA SER A 13 -27.16 -23.57 -0.25
C SER A 13 -26.08 -22.70 -0.91
N ASP A 14 -26.29 -22.28 -2.16
CA ASP A 14 -25.33 -21.47 -2.92
C ASP A 14 -25.52 -19.95 -2.70
N GLN A 15 -26.70 -19.51 -2.26
CA GLN A 15 -26.96 -18.10 -1.97
C GLN A 15 -26.29 -17.63 -0.68
N GLU A 16 -26.26 -18.46 0.37
CA GLU A 16 -25.65 -18.12 1.66
C GLU A 16 -24.14 -17.83 1.60
N PRO A 17 -23.29 -18.64 0.93
CA PRO A 17 -21.86 -18.38 0.82
C PRO A 17 -21.56 -17.11 0.03
N MET A 18 -22.30 -16.88 -1.06
CA MET A 18 -22.15 -15.70 -1.90
C MET A 18 -22.63 -14.42 -1.21
N GLU A 19 -23.73 -14.49 -0.43
CA GLU A 19 -24.15 -13.37 0.43
C GLU A 19 -23.17 -13.10 1.57
N ARG A 20 -22.63 -14.14 2.22
CA ARG A 20 -21.61 -13.99 3.28
C ARG A 20 -20.34 -13.34 2.72
N LEU A 21 -19.94 -13.73 1.51
CA LEU A 21 -18.86 -13.09 0.75
C LEU A 21 -19.14 -11.64 0.40
N ARG A 22 -20.36 -11.34 -0.05
CA ARG A 22 -20.82 -9.97 -0.34
C ARG A 22 -20.86 -9.10 0.92
N LYS A 23 -21.16 -9.70 2.08
CA LYS A 23 -21.15 -9.09 3.43
C LYS A 23 -19.77 -9.12 4.10
N GLY A 24 -18.72 -9.60 3.42
CA GLY A 24 -17.33 -9.59 3.90
C GLY A 24 -16.98 -10.61 4.99
N ARG A 25 -17.92 -11.47 5.43
CA ARG A 25 -17.67 -12.55 6.41
C ARG A 25 -17.35 -13.85 5.68
N GLY A 26 -16.29 -14.55 6.10
CA GLY A 26 -15.97 -15.89 5.59
C GLY A 26 -15.11 -15.97 4.32
N ARG A 27 -14.45 -14.86 3.90
CA ARG A 27 -13.53 -14.85 2.74
C ARG A 27 -12.47 -15.96 2.78
N LEU A 28 -11.93 -16.26 3.96
CA LEU A 28 -10.94 -17.33 4.16
C LEU A 28 -11.52 -18.73 3.93
N ALA A 29 -12.77 -18.98 4.33
CA ALA A 29 -13.46 -20.24 4.08
C ALA A 29 -13.78 -20.40 2.58
N ALA A 30 -14.16 -19.32 1.92
CA ALA A 30 -14.46 -19.32 0.49
C ALA A 30 -13.21 -19.39 -0.42
N TYR A 31 -12.05 -18.90 0.03
CA TYR A 31 -10.77 -19.15 -0.65
C TYR A 31 -10.38 -20.63 -0.62
N ARG A 32 -10.78 -21.34 0.45
CA ARG A 32 -10.55 -22.79 0.64
C ARG A 32 -11.70 -23.66 0.16
N SER A 33 -12.75 -23.06 -0.42
CA SER A 33 -13.86 -23.81 -1.01
C SER A 33 -13.35 -24.71 -2.12
N SER A 34 -13.79 -25.96 -2.14
CA SER A 34 -13.54 -26.92 -3.23
C SER A 34 -14.14 -26.46 -4.56
N ASN A 35 -15.16 -25.59 -4.54
CA ASN A 35 -15.81 -25.05 -5.72
C ASN A 35 -14.98 -23.93 -6.40
N PRO A 36 -14.54 -24.10 -7.67
CA PRO A 36 -13.74 -23.13 -8.41
C PRO A 36 -14.46 -21.80 -8.72
N GLU A 37 -15.78 -21.80 -8.91
CA GLU A 37 -16.54 -20.58 -9.20
C GLU A 37 -16.65 -19.68 -7.95
N VAL A 38 -16.73 -20.27 -6.76
CA VAL A 38 -16.64 -19.54 -5.49
C VAL A 38 -15.26 -18.91 -5.34
N ARG A 39 -14.17 -19.64 -5.63
CA ARG A 39 -12.81 -19.05 -5.58
C ARG A 39 -12.65 -17.89 -6.57
N LYS A 40 -13.20 -18.02 -7.78
CA LYS A 40 -13.18 -16.99 -8.83
C LYS A 40 -13.93 -15.71 -8.42
N SER A 41 -15.13 -15.84 -7.84
CA SER A 41 -15.92 -14.70 -7.38
C SER A 41 -15.26 -13.95 -6.21
N VAL A 42 -14.60 -14.66 -5.28
CA VAL A 42 -13.81 -14.04 -4.20
C VAL A 42 -12.59 -13.28 -4.73
N ARG A 43 -11.91 -13.84 -5.74
CA ARG A 43 -10.79 -13.17 -6.40
C ARG A 43 -11.24 -11.89 -7.12
N LEU A 44 -12.35 -11.96 -7.86
CA LEU A 44 -12.91 -10.80 -8.57
C LEU A 44 -13.34 -9.69 -7.60
N THR A 45 -13.96 -10.05 -6.48
CA THR A 45 -14.32 -9.06 -5.44
C THR A 45 -13.09 -8.45 -4.80
N THR A 46 -12.05 -9.24 -4.48
CA THR A 46 -10.79 -8.73 -3.92
C THR A 46 -10.06 -7.78 -4.89
N ARG A 47 -10.00 -8.12 -6.18
CA ARG A 47 -9.44 -7.25 -7.22
C ARG A 47 -10.24 -5.97 -7.39
N SER A 48 -11.56 -6.05 -7.33
CA SER A 48 -12.46 -4.89 -7.37
C SER A 48 -12.22 -3.96 -6.18
N GLU A 49 -12.14 -4.50 -4.96
CA GLU A 49 -11.84 -3.72 -3.75
C GLU A 49 -10.45 -3.07 -3.81
N LEU A 50 -9.41 -3.81 -4.23
CA LEU A 50 -8.08 -3.23 -4.44
C LEU A 50 -8.11 -2.08 -5.46
N ASN A 51 -8.83 -2.24 -6.57
CA ASN A 51 -8.97 -1.19 -7.57
C ASN A 51 -9.72 0.04 -7.04
N LYS A 52 -10.76 -0.15 -6.22
CA LYS A 52 -11.45 0.96 -5.54
C LYS A 52 -10.50 1.72 -4.62
N VAL A 53 -9.73 1.01 -3.81
CA VAL A 53 -8.74 1.61 -2.90
C VAL A 53 -7.66 2.38 -3.65
N ARG A 54 -7.14 1.81 -4.75
CA ARG A 54 -6.17 2.50 -5.62
C ARG A 54 -6.77 3.75 -6.24
N ARG A 55 -8.00 3.69 -6.75
CA ARG A 55 -8.69 4.87 -7.31
C ARG A 55 -8.90 5.94 -6.26
N ALA A 56 -9.30 5.57 -5.06
CA ALA A 56 -9.52 6.51 -3.96
C ALA A 56 -8.21 7.15 -3.48
N ALA A 57 -7.11 6.39 -3.38
CA ALA A 57 -5.77 6.98 -3.14
C ALA A 57 -5.37 7.94 -4.28
N ARG A 58 -5.68 7.57 -5.53
CA ARG A 58 -5.41 8.40 -6.71
C ARG A 58 -6.27 9.66 -6.82
N SER A 59 -7.46 9.70 -6.23
CA SER A 59 -8.29 10.91 -6.20
C SER A 59 -7.91 11.89 -5.09
N LEU A 60 -7.12 11.47 -4.09
CA LEU A 60 -6.74 12.36 -2.98
C LEU A 60 -5.91 13.55 -3.44
N LYS A 61 -6.26 14.76 -3.03
CA LYS A 61 -5.41 15.90 -3.26
C LYS A 61 -4.24 15.86 -2.27
N ILE A 62 -3.01 15.85 -2.80
CA ILE A 62 -1.81 16.07 -1.99
C ILE A 62 -1.53 17.56 -1.98
N THR A 63 -1.32 18.11 -0.81
CA THR A 63 -0.93 19.51 -0.63
C THR A 63 0.40 19.55 0.09
N MET A 64 1.37 20.26 -0.49
CA MET A 64 2.64 20.53 0.13
C MET A 64 2.61 21.90 0.81
N PHE A 65 3.12 21.94 2.03
CA PHE A 65 3.35 23.17 2.78
C PHE A 65 4.85 23.26 3.03
N CYS A 66 5.55 23.99 2.18
CA CYS A 66 6.97 24.29 2.32
C CYS A 66 7.16 25.77 2.03
N ASP A 67 7.38 26.55 3.08
CA ASP A 67 7.80 27.95 2.98
C ASP A 67 9.34 28.05 2.96
N GLU A 68 10.01 26.96 3.34
CA GLU A 68 11.46 26.85 3.43
C GLU A 68 12.12 26.55 2.08
N THR A 69 13.38 26.98 1.91
CA THR A 69 14.18 26.63 0.73
C THR A 69 14.62 25.17 0.75
N LEU A 70 15.12 24.65 -0.37
CA LEU A 70 15.63 23.28 -0.43
C LEU A 70 16.81 23.05 0.53
N ASP A 71 17.68 24.04 0.71
CA ASP A 71 18.82 23.92 1.60
C ASP A 71 18.39 23.92 3.08
N ASP A 72 17.39 24.74 3.44
CA ASP A 72 16.77 24.70 4.76
C ASP A 72 16.15 23.31 5.03
N LEU A 73 15.44 22.77 4.04
CA LEU A 73 14.83 21.44 4.12
C LEU A 73 15.89 20.34 4.29
N ARG A 74 17.04 20.44 3.64
CA ARG A 74 18.16 19.50 3.81
C ARG A 74 18.69 19.52 5.24
N VAL A 75 18.88 20.70 5.82
CA VAL A 75 19.33 20.86 7.21
C VAL A 75 18.29 20.29 8.18
N LEU A 76 17.01 20.63 8.00
CA LEU A 76 15.91 20.11 8.83
C LEU A 76 15.81 18.58 8.75
N ALA A 77 15.93 18.03 7.55
CA ALA A 77 15.88 16.60 7.30
C ALA A 77 17.04 15.87 7.96
N TYR A 78 18.25 16.42 7.86
CA TYR A 78 19.42 15.88 8.54
C TYR A 78 19.25 15.87 10.06
N ASN A 79 18.84 17.00 10.65
CA ASN A 79 18.67 17.12 12.10
C ASN A 79 17.65 16.09 12.61
N THR A 80 16.51 15.98 11.92
CA THR A 80 15.48 14.98 12.25
C THR A 80 16.02 13.55 12.14
N TYR A 81 16.80 13.26 11.10
CA TYR A 81 17.39 11.94 10.90
C TYR A 81 18.44 11.60 11.96
N ALA A 82 19.30 12.56 12.31
CA ALA A 82 20.31 12.40 13.35
C ALA A 82 19.67 12.15 14.72
N GLU A 83 18.63 12.93 15.06
CA GLU A 83 17.84 12.74 16.28
C GLU A 83 17.18 11.36 16.32
N LEU A 84 16.51 10.95 15.25
CA LEU A 84 15.88 9.62 15.17
C LEU A 84 16.91 8.48 15.27
N ALA A 85 18.08 8.62 14.64
CA ALA A 85 19.15 7.62 14.70
C ALA A 85 19.75 7.50 16.09
N TRP A 86 19.86 8.62 16.81
CA TRP A 86 20.28 8.65 18.20
C TRP A 86 19.26 7.99 19.11
N ASN A 87 17.98 8.36 18.98
CA ASN A 87 16.91 7.85 19.83
C ASN A 87 16.61 6.36 19.61
N ASN A 88 16.78 5.84 18.39
CA ASN A 88 16.48 4.44 18.05
C ASN A 88 17.64 3.45 18.24
N GLY A 89 18.77 3.89 18.83
CA GLY A 89 19.90 2.97 19.07
C GLY A 89 21.27 3.62 19.23
N GLY A 90 21.33 4.91 19.57
CA GLY A 90 22.59 5.63 19.81
C GLY A 90 23.52 5.70 18.60
N ARG A 91 23.00 5.55 17.38
CA ARG A 91 23.83 5.46 16.19
C ARG A 91 24.33 6.84 15.80
N ARG A 92 25.65 7.04 15.83
CA ARG A 92 26.27 8.28 15.36
C ARG A 92 26.12 8.39 13.84
N VAL A 93 25.49 9.47 13.39
CA VAL A 93 25.37 9.83 11.98
C VAL A 93 26.58 10.68 11.58
N PRO A 94 27.12 10.54 10.35
CA PRO A 94 28.13 11.47 9.86
C PRO A 94 27.67 12.92 9.95
N ASP A 95 28.61 13.86 10.08
CA ASP A 95 28.30 15.28 10.06
C ASP A 95 27.65 15.66 8.73
N PHE A 96 26.78 16.68 8.75
CA PHE A 96 26.04 17.15 7.57
C PHE A 96 26.94 17.36 6.34
N ALA A 97 28.08 18.03 6.53
CA ALA A 97 29.06 18.32 5.47
C ALA A 97 29.76 17.07 4.91
N MET A 98 29.79 15.97 5.68
CA MET A 98 30.38 14.70 5.26
C MET A 98 29.35 13.73 4.68
N MET A 99 28.07 14.09 4.71
CA MET A 99 27.01 13.26 4.19
C MET A 99 27.07 13.23 2.67
N ARG A 100 27.10 12.02 2.10
CA ARG A 100 27.04 11.87 0.64
C ARG A 100 25.76 12.51 0.08
N PRO A 101 25.83 13.24 -1.05
CA PRO A 101 24.67 13.91 -1.63
C PRO A 101 23.44 13.00 -1.79
N GLU A 102 23.65 11.74 -2.23
CA GLU A 102 22.56 10.79 -2.45
C GLU A 102 21.87 10.35 -1.15
N ASN A 103 22.62 10.34 -0.04
CA ASN A 103 22.05 10.07 1.27
C ASN A 103 21.29 11.28 1.80
N LEU A 104 21.81 12.48 1.56
CA LEU A 104 21.16 13.72 1.96
C LEU A 104 19.83 13.90 1.21
N ASP A 105 19.80 13.71 -0.11
CA ASP A 105 18.57 13.79 -0.90
C ASP A 105 17.55 12.73 -0.46
N ARG A 106 18.00 11.50 -0.16
CA ARG A 106 17.13 10.43 0.37
C ARG A 106 16.46 10.83 1.69
N VAL A 107 17.26 11.39 2.61
CA VAL A 107 16.77 11.82 3.92
C VAL A 107 15.83 13.03 3.76
N THR A 108 16.16 13.95 2.86
CA THR A 108 15.35 15.13 2.53
C THR A 108 13.99 14.74 1.95
N VAL A 109 13.93 13.87 0.95
CA VAL A 109 12.67 13.37 0.38
C VAL A 109 11.82 12.68 1.44
N ASN A 110 12.43 11.88 2.32
CA ASN A 110 11.70 11.25 3.43
C ASN A 110 11.15 12.29 4.42
N TYR A 111 11.96 13.28 4.79
CA TYR A 111 11.53 14.35 5.67
C TYR A 111 10.32 15.10 5.11
N ILE A 112 10.40 15.55 3.84
CA ILE A 112 9.32 16.27 3.18
C ILE A 112 8.04 15.42 3.14
N ARG A 113 8.15 14.13 2.76
CA ARG A 113 7.01 13.20 2.71
C ARG A 113 6.34 13.02 4.07
N HIS A 114 7.08 13.04 5.17
CA HIS A 114 6.52 12.78 6.49
C HIS A 114 6.09 14.05 7.23
N ASN A 115 6.71 15.19 6.95
CA ASN A 115 6.55 16.42 7.76
C ASN A 115 5.96 17.60 6.99
N ARG A 116 5.93 17.55 5.65
CA ARG A 116 5.55 18.69 4.79
C ARG A 116 4.48 18.36 3.77
N THR A 117 4.16 17.08 3.55
CA THR A 117 2.98 16.69 2.77
C THR A 117 1.78 16.48 3.70
N LYS A 118 0.67 17.15 3.43
CA LYS A 118 -0.64 16.82 4.00
C LYS A 118 -1.55 16.28 2.92
N TYR A 119 -2.46 15.42 3.33
CA TYR A 119 -3.53 14.88 2.50
C TYR A 119 -4.78 14.76 3.37
N GLU A 120 -5.94 14.85 2.76
CA GLU A 120 -7.20 14.73 3.49
C GLU A 120 -7.33 13.31 4.08
N HIS A 121 -7.16 13.18 5.40
CA HIS A 121 -7.18 11.90 6.11
C HIS A 121 -8.56 11.24 6.15
N THR A 122 -9.60 11.98 5.77
CA THR A 122 -11.02 11.67 5.94
C THR A 122 -11.51 10.50 5.09
N LEU A 123 -10.80 10.15 4.00
CA LEU A 123 -11.42 9.27 3.02
C LEU A 123 -11.41 7.77 3.34
N ILE A 124 -10.40 7.18 4.03
CA ILE A 124 -10.36 5.69 4.08
C ILE A 124 -9.66 5.03 5.29
N VAL A 125 -9.23 5.71 6.35
CA VAL A 125 -8.56 4.97 7.45
C VAL A 125 -9.53 4.02 8.18
N ASN A 126 -10.82 4.38 8.24
CA ASN A 126 -11.85 3.60 8.94
C ASN A 126 -12.51 2.49 8.09
N GLY A 127 -12.28 2.46 6.76
CA GLY A 127 -12.92 1.51 5.84
C GLY A 127 -12.01 0.37 5.34
N LEU A 128 -10.71 0.44 5.59
CA LEU A 128 -9.74 -0.56 5.13
C LEU A 128 -9.58 -1.67 6.18
N ASN A 129 -10.37 -2.73 5.99
CA ASN A 129 -10.49 -3.83 6.95
C ASN A 129 -9.38 -4.91 6.82
N THR A 130 -8.51 -4.82 5.80
CA THR A 130 -7.43 -5.79 5.59
C THR A 130 -6.07 -5.11 5.39
N ASN A 131 -5.01 -5.81 5.80
CA ASN A 131 -3.63 -5.35 5.67
C ASN A 131 -3.25 -5.09 4.20
N ASP A 132 -3.73 -5.91 3.26
CA ASP A 132 -3.44 -5.76 1.83
C ASP A 132 -4.04 -4.48 1.25
N LEU A 133 -5.27 -4.13 1.66
CA LEU A 133 -5.92 -2.91 1.21
C LEU A 133 -5.20 -1.68 1.78
N ARG A 134 -4.84 -1.70 3.08
CA ARG A 134 -4.03 -0.64 3.71
C ARG A 134 -2.67 -0.48 3.03
N ARG A 135 -1.99 -1.60 2.73
CA ARG A 135 -0.71 -1.59 2.03
C ARG A 135 -0.84 -1.00 0.63
N SER A 136 -1.83 -1.44 -0.15
CA SER A 136 -2.04 -0.91 -1.51
C SER A 136 -2.40 0.58 -1.49
N TYR A 137 -3.17 1.03 -0.50
CA TYR A 137 -3.47 2.44 -0.29
C TYR A 137 -2.20 3.25 0.00
N ASN A 138 -1.40 2.81 0.98
CA ASN A 138 -0.16 3.48 1.38
C ASN A 138 0.87 3.54 0.24
N ILE A 139 0.94 2.51 -0.61
CA ILE A 139 1.80 2.48 -1.80
C ILE A 139 1.40 3.58 -2.79
N GLU A 140 0.12 3.64 -3.17
CA GLU A 140 -0.37 4.65 -4.11
C GLU A 140 -0.21 6.06 -3.55
N LEU A 141 -0.47 6.23 -2.26
CA LEU A 141 -0.27 7.50 -1.57
C LEU A 141 1.20 7.92 -1.58
N LYS A 142 2.12 7.00 -1.27
CA LYS A 142 3.57 7.25 -1.35
C LYS A 142 3.99 7.67 -2.76
N ILE A 143 3.52 6.98 -3.80
CA ILE A 143 3.83 7.33 -5.19
C ILE A 143 3.38 8.76 -5.50
N LYS A 144 2.19 9.16 -5.04
CA LYS A 144 1.68 10.51 -5.27
C LYS A 144 2.45 11.58 -4.51
N CYS A 145 2.81 11.33 -3.25
CA CYS A 145 3.68 12.25 -2.51
C CYS A 145 5.02 12.42 -3.23
N LEU A 146 5.64 11.34 -3.73
CA LEU A 146 6.91 11.42 -4.46
C LEU A 146 6.78 12.23 -5.77
N ALA A 147 5.69 12.05 -6.51
CA ALA A 147 5.43 12.83 -7.72
C ALA A 147 5.26 14.32 -7.41
N GLU A 148 4.54 14.66 -6.33
CA GLU A 148 4.34 16.05 -5.92
C GLU A 148 5.64 16.69 -5.42
N ILE A 149 6.46 15.96 -4.66
CA ILE A 149 7.78 16.43 -4.22
C ILE A 149 8.68 16.72 -5.43
N ALA A 150 8.74 15.81 -6.40
CA ALA A 150 9.53 16.01 -7.62
C ALA A 150 9.04 17.20 -8.46
N ARG A 151 7.75 17.52 -8.39
CA ARG A 151 7.16 18.70 -9.07
C ARG A 151 7.56 20.01 -8.38
N VAL A 152 7.59 20.04 -7.05
CA VAL A 152 7.93 21.24 -6.26
C VAL A 152 9.43 21.46 -6.16
N PHE A 153 10.21 20.38 -6.04
CA PHE A 153 11.67 20.38 -5.93
C PHE A 153 12.28 19.50 -7.04
N PRO A 154 12.45 20.03 -8.26
CA PRO A 154 12.99 19.28 -9.40
C PRO A 154 14.37 18.67 -9.14
N GLU A 155 15.17 19.28 -8.28
CA GLU A 155 16.49 18.79 -7.85
C GLU A 155 16.40 17.42 -7.16
N LEU A 156 15.27 17.13 -6.51
CA LEU A 156 15.02 15.85 -5.84
C LEU A 156 14.32 14.82 -6.75
N ALA A 157 14.06 15.15 -8.02
CA ALA A 157 13.28 14.29 -8.92
C ALA A 157 13.94 12.92 -9.14
N ALA A 158 15.27 12.88 -9.28
CA ALA A 158 16.01 11.62 -9.44
C ALA A 158 15.83 10.69 -8.23
N GLU A 159 15.88 11.25 -7.01
CA GLU A 159 15.67 10.49 -5.78
C GLU A 159 14.21 10.02 -5.66
N CYS A 160 13.26 10.89 -5.99
CA CYS A 160 11.85 10.54 -5.99
C CYS A 160 11.55 9.39 -6.95
N GLU A 161 12.14 9.42 -8.15
CA GLU A 161 11.99 8.37 -9.15
C GLU A 161 12.63 7.05 -8.69
N ARG A 162 13.84 7.10 -8.10
CA ARG A 162 14.47 5.92 -7.50
C ARG A 162 13.56 5.26 -6.46
N GLN A 163 12.95 6.05 -5.56
CA GLN A 163 12.02 5.53 -4.56
C GLN A 163 10.73 4.99 -5.18
N ARG A 164 10.23 5.63 -6.25
CA ARG A 164 9.04 5.17 -6.98
C ARG A 164 9.29 3.81 -7.64
N LEU A 165 10.43 3.63 -8.30
CA LEU A 165 10.85 2.37 -8.91
C LEU A 165 11.01 1.26 -7.87
N ALA A 166 11.59 1.56 -6.71
CA ALA A 166 11.73 0.59 -5.61
C ALA A 166 10.37 0.10 -5.10
N VAL A 167 9.38 0.98 -5.02
CA VAL A 167 8.00 0.63 -4.63
C VAL A 167 7.35 -0.25 -5.70
N SER A 168 7.50 0.09 -6.97
CA SER A 168 6.98 -0.71 -8.10
C SER A 168 7.61 -2.10 -8.17
N ARG A 169 8.92 -2.20 -7.95
CA ARG A 169 9.64 -3.49 -7.91
C ARG A 169 9.15 -4.38 -6.77
N SER A 170 8.99 -3.82 -5.58
CA SER A 170 8.43 -4.54 -4.43
C SER A 170 7.00 -5.04 -4.70
N LEU A 171 6.21 -4.30 -5.49
CA LEU A 171 4.87 -4.74 -5.89
C LEU A 171 4.94 -5.92 -6.86
N GLN A 172 5.82 -5.86 -7.87
CA GLN A 172 6.00 -6.95 -8.82
C GLN A 172 6.49 -8.23 -8.13
N GLU A 173 7.51 -8.12 -7.28
CA GLU A 173 8.03 -9.25 -6.49
C GLU A 173 6.97 -9.86 -5.57
N ALA A 174 6.04 -9.05 -5.03
CA ALA A 174 4.93 -9.56 -4.23
C ALA A 174 3.90 -10.31 -5.09
N VAL A 175 3.62 -9.83 -6.31
CA VAL A 175 2.73 -10.51 -7.26
C VAL A 175 3.35 -11.84 -7.71
N ASP A 176 4.64 -11.84 -8.03
CA ASP A 176 5.35 -13.04 -8.49
C ASP A 176 5.42 -14.11 -7.38
N ARG A 177 5.62 -13.71 -6.12
CA ARG A 177 5.54 -14.63 -4.96
C ARG A 177 4.15 -15.24 -4.78
N ILE A 178 3.10 -14.46 -5.00
CA ILE A 178 1.72 -14.97 -4.93
C ILE A 178 1.50 -15.99 -6.05
N ALA A 179 1.89 -15.66 -7.29
CA ALA A 179 1.78 -16.58 -8.43
C ALA A 179 2.57 -17.88 -8.19
N ALA A 180 3.81 -17.79 -7.70
CA ALA A 180 4.63 -18.97 -7.40
C ALA A 180 4.05 -19.84 -6.29
N ASN A 181 3.47 -19.25 -5.24
CA ASN A 181 2.78 -19.99 -4.18
C ASN A 181 1.50 -20.67 -4.69
N GLU A 182 0.80 -20.03 -5.64
CA GLU A 182 -0.39 -20.59 -6.29
C GLU A 182 -0.05 -21.77 -7.22
N GLU A 183 1.07 -21.70 -7.95
CA GLU A 183 1.56 -22.79 -8.81
C GLU A 183 2.09 -23.98 -8.00
N ALA A 184 2.71 -23.72 -6.84
CA ALA A 184 3.23 -24.76 -5.95
C ALA A 184 2.15 -25.52 -5.16
N GLY A 185 0.86 -25.14 -5.26
CA GLY A 185 -0.22 -25.74 -4.48
C GLY A 185 -0.11 -25.50 -2.96
N LEU A 186 0.85 -24.69 -2.54
CA LEU A 186 1.09 -24.32 -1.14
C LEU A 186 0.19 -23.13 -0.82
N GLY A 187 -1.00 -23.43 -0.28
CA GLY A 187 -1.90 -22.42 0.24
C GLY A 187 -1.17 -21.45 1.19
N LEU A 188 -1.59 -20.18 1.16
CA LEU A 188 -1.02 -19.05 1.89
C LEU A 188 -0.47 -19.47 3.27
N PRO A 189 0.77 -19.07 3.63
CA PRO A 189 1.37 -19.44 4.91
C PRO A 189 0.43 -19.02 6.04
N LYS A 190 0.13 -19.96 6.94
CA LYS A 190 -0.63 -19.69 8.16
C LYS A 190 0.12 -18.59 8.92
N ALA A 191 -0.54 -17.46 9.15
CA ALA A 191 -0.04 -16.47 10.09
C ALA A 191 0.08 -17.15 11.47
N ALA A 192 1.29 -17.12 12.03
CA ALA A 192 1.56 -17.47 13.41
C ALA A 192 1.03 -16.40 14.36
#